data_AF-A0AAN8UB87-F1
#
_entry.id   AF-A0AAN8UB87-F1
#
_cell.length_a   1.000
_cell.length_b   1.000
_cell.length_c   1.000
_cell.angle_alpha   90.00
_cell.angle_beta   90.00
_cell.angle_gamma   90.00
#
_symmetry.space_group_name_H-M   'P 1'
#
loop_
_entity.id
_entity.type
_entity.pdbx_description
1 polymer ?
#
loop_
_entity_poly.entity_id
_entity_poly.type
_entity_poly.pdbx_seq_one_letter_code
_entity_poly.pdbx_strand_id
1 'polypeptide(L)'
;MGKLAIINCPKWSCEYFHLRVLGKIQKEEEWETHIIHYPSIWKHIPPNIIPHVILSCMFCDGQILFILNLESGALCSCFDITRQSWRKLEIKGLPTNDRIRGIYS
;
A
#
# COMPACT_ATOMS: atom_id res chain seq x y z
N MET A 1 -13.14 9.78 13.38
CA MET A 1 -12.39 8.83 14.25
C MET A 1 -11.35 8.14 13.40
N GLY A 2 -10.08 8.15 13.81
CA GLY A 2 -9.02 7.48 13.07
C GLY A 2 -9.07 5.96 13.30
N LYS A 3 -8.71 5.18 12.28
CA LYS A 3 -8.46 3.74 12.41
C LYS A 3 -6.95 3.51 12.39
N LEU A 4 -6.46 2.59 13.22
CA LEU A 4 -5.06 2.16 13.19
C LEU A 4 -4.94 0.93 12.29
N ALA A 5 -3.92 0.90 11.45
CA ALA A 5 -3.62 -0.23 10.59
C ALA A 5 -2.14 -0.60 10.69
N ILE A 6 -1.84 -1.90 10.77
CA ILE A 6 -0.49 -2.45 10.76
C ILE A 6 -0.35 -3.30 9.50
N ILE A 7 0.66 -3.00 8.70
CA ILE A 7 1.02 -3.79 7.51
C ILE A 7 2.33 -4.51 7.79
N ASN A 8 2.31 -5.83 7.67
CA ASN A 8 3.51 -6.65 7.72
C ASN A 8 3.81 -7.17 6.32
N CYS A 9 5.02 -6.88 5.85
CA CYS A 9 5.59 -7.39 4.61
C CYS A 9 6.56 -8.52 4.97
N PRO A 10 6.19 -9.80 4.79
CA PRO A 10 7.09 -10.88 5.15
C PRO A 10 8.33 -10.81 4.26
N LYS A 11 9.53 -10.84 4.88
CA LYS A 11 10.82 -10.72 4.18
C LYS A 11 11.05 -11.73 3.05
N TRP A 12 10.28 -12.81 3.02
CA TRP A 12 10.47 -13.96 2.13
C TRP A 12 9.26 -14.25 1.24
N SER A 13 8.12 -13.59 1.46
CA SER A 13 6.94 -13.77 0.62
C SER A 13 6.80 -12.60 -0.34
N CYS A 14 6.74 -12.91 -1.63
CA CYS A 14 6.67 -11.89 -2.68
C CYS A 14 5.30 -11.86 -3.34
N GLU A 15 4.27 -12.26 -2.58
CA GLU A 15 2.95 -12.53 -3.13
C GLU A 15 1.83 -11.80 -2.37
N TYR A 16 2.05 -11.42 -1.11
CA TYR A 16 1.03 -10.78 -0.29
C TYR A 16 1.58 -9.99 0.90
N PHE A 17 0.74 -9.11 1.43
CA PHE A 17 0.88 -8.44 2.71
C PHE A 17 -0.09 -9.00 3.73
N HIS A 18 0.32 -9.02 5.00
CA HIS A 18 -0.62 -9.18 6.11
C HIS A 18 -1.03 -7.80 6.61
N LEU A 19 -2.31 -7.50 6.53
CA LEU A 19 -2.91 -6.29 7.10
C LEU A 19 -3.65 -6.66 8.39
N ARG A 20 -3.45 -5.86 9.44
CA ARG A 20 -4.30 -5.86 10.63
C ARG A 20 -4.89 -4.48 10.83
N VAL A 21 -6.21 -4.38 10.89
CA VAL A 21 -6.93 -3.13 11.16
C VAL A 21 -7.50 -3.21 12.56
N LEU A 22 -7.20 -2.22 13.39
CA LEU A 22 -7.82 -2.10 14.69
C LEU A 22 -9.28 -1.68 14.48
N GLY A 23 -10.19 -2.53 14.96
CA GLY A 23 -11.63 -2.30 14.95
C GLY A 23 -12.04 -1.17 15.88
N LYS A 24 -13.32 -1.13 16.26
CA LYS A 24 -13.78 -0.14 17.25
C LYS A 24 -13.09 -0.38 18.58
N ILE A 25 -12.52 0.67 19.17
CA ILE A 25 -12.04 0.66 20.54
C ILE A 25 -13.28 0.68 21.45
N GLN A 26 -13.91 -0.47 21.68
CA GLN A 26 -14.97 -0.64 22.66
C GLN A 26 -14.73 -1.92 23.46
N LYS A 27 -14.36 -1.76 24.75
CA LYS A 27 -14.12 -2.80 25.78
C LYS A 27 -13.15 -3.95 25.44
N GLU A 28 -13.11 -4.42 24.20
CA GLU A 28 -12.19 -5.41 23.65
C GLU A 28 -11.61 -4.87 22.33
N GLU A 29 -10.29 -4.89 22.21
CA GLU A 29 -9.59 -4.52 20.98
C GLU A 29 -9.69 -5.67 19.98
N GLU A 30 -10.66 -5.61 19.07
CA GLU A 30 -10.75 -6.56 17.97
C GLU A 30 -9.86 -6.15 16.80
N TRP A 31 -8.92 -7.02 16.45
CA TRP A 31 -8.09 -6.85 15.26
C TRP A 31 -8.68 -7.64 14.09
N GLU A 32 -9.11 -6.93 13.06
CA GLU A 32 -9.51 -7.53 11.79
C GLU A 32 -8.24 -7.85 10.98
N THR A 33 -8.09 -9.10 10.52
CA THR A 33 -6.92 -9.53 9.76
C THR A 33 -7.28 -9.79 8.31
N HIS A 34 -6.48 -9.25 7.39
CA HIS A 34 -6.64 -9.42 5.95
C HIS A 34 -5.33 -9.86 5.30
N ILE A 35 -5.46 -10.57 4.18
CA ILE A 35 -4.35 -10.89 3.27
C ILE A 35 -4.56 -10.07 2.01
N ILE A 36 -3.55 -9.28 1.65
CA ILE A 36 -3.58 -8.44 0.45
C ILE A 36 -2.56 -8.99 -0.53
N HIS A 37 -3.02 -9.67 -1.58
CA HIS A 37 -2.13 -10.13 -2.64
C HIS A 37 -1.53 -8.95 -3.40
N TYR A 38 -0.27 -9.07 -3.83
CA TYR A 38 0.38 -8.04 -4.63
C TYR A 38 -0.39 -7.78 -5.93
N PRO A 39 -0.47 -6.53 -6.39
CA PRO A 39 -1.13 -6.22 -7.63
C PRO A 39 -0.35 -6.85 -8.79
N SER A 40 -1.07 -7.29 -9.82
CA SER A 40 -0.47 -7.93 -11.01
C SER A 40 0.58 -7.06 -11.69
N ILE A 41 0.48 -5.73 -11.59
CA ILE A 41 1.46 -4.78 -12.13
C ILE A 41 2.84 -4.90 -11.47
N TRP A 42 2.92 -5.46 -10.26
CA TRP A 42 4.20 -5.70 -9.59
C TRP A 42 4.88 -6.99 -10.00
N LYS A 43 4.26 -7.85 -10.83
CA LYS A 43 4.86 -9.11 -11.29
C LYS A 43 6.21 -8.96 -11.98
N HIS A 44 6.48 -7.77 -12.55
CA HIS A 44 7.74 -7.46 -13.21
C HIS A 44 8.81 -6.91 -12.26
N ILE A 45 8.44 -6.55 -11.03
CA ILE A 45 9.37 -6.07 -10.01
C ILE A 45 10.01 -7.30 -9.37
N PRO A 46 11.35 -7.41 -9.37
CA PRO A 46 12.01 -8.54 -8.76
C PRO A 46 11.57 -8.73 -7.29
N PRO A 47 11.23 -9.97 -6.89
CA PRO A 47 10.66 -10.27 -5.57
C PRO A 47 11.53 -9.79 -4.39
N ASN A 48 12.85 -9.85 -4.57
CA ASN A 48 13.86 -9.37 -3.62
C ASN A 48 13.98 -7.84 -3.52
N ILE A 49 13.26 -7.08 -4.34
CA ILE A 49 13.29 -5.61 -4.37
C ILE A 49 12.06 -5.03 -3.67
N ILE A 50 10.90 -5.67 -3.78
CA ILE A 50 9.63 -5.15 -3.25
C ILE A 50 9.68 -4.84 -1.73
N PRO A 51 10.19 -5.73 -0.85
CA PRO A 51 10.27 -5.44 0.59
C PRO A 51 11.24 -4.30 0.93
N HIS A 52 12.20 -4.02 0.05
CA HIS A 52 13.23 -3.00 0.23
C HIS A 52 12.86 -1.65 -0.42
N VAL A 53 11.79 -1.61 -1.23
CA VAL A 53 11.42 -0.45 -2.05
C VAL A 53 10.06 0.15 -1.67
N ILE A 54 9.23 -0.55 -0.89
CA ILE A 54 8.04 0.07 -0.29
C ILE A 54 8.49 1.10 0.74
N LEU A 55 8.49 2.37 0.35
CA LEU A 55 8.89 3.46 1.25
C LEU A 55 7.77 3.88 2.19
N SER A 56 6.53 3.81 1.73
CA SER A 56 5.41 4.35 2.50
C SER A 56 4.09 3.66 2.15
N CYS A 57 3.28 3.50 3.19
CA CYS A 57 1.88 3.18 3.09
C CYS A 57 1.06 4.24 3.82
N MET A 58 -0.11 4.57 3.28
CA MET A 58 -1.06 5.46 3.94
C MET A 58 -2.43 4.81 3.93
N PHE A 59 -3.07 4.74 5.10
CA PHE A 59 -4.43 4.24 5.26
C PHE A 59 -5.40 5.42 5.38
N CYS A 60 -6.45 5.44 4.54
CA CYS A 60 -7.51 6.43 4.60
C CYS A 60 -8.84 5.77 4.20
N ASP A 61 -9.87 5.87 5.05
CA ASP A 61 -11.24 5.43 4.75
C ASP A 61 -11.38 4.00 4.18
N GLY A 62 -10.58 3.05 4.66
CA GLY A 62 -10.62 1.65 4.18
C GLY A 62 -9.87 1.41 2.88
N GLN A 63 -9.12 2.41 2.42
CA GLN A 63 -8.20 2.31 1.30
C GLN A 63 -6.76 2.43 1.78
N ILE A 64 -5.85 1.73 1.12
CA ILE A 64 -4.41 1.79 1.39
C ILE A 64 -3.69 2.24 0.14
N LEU A 65 -2.99 3.37 0.23
CA LEU A 65 -2.06 3.82 -0.79
C LEU A 65 -0.68 3.21 -0.54
N PHE A 66 -0.16 2.50 -1.53
CA PHE A 66 1.20 1.99 -1.58
C PHE A 66 2.01 2.85 -2.55
N ILE A 67 3.20 3.28 -2.11
CA ILE A 67 4.15 4.03 -2.93
C ILE A 67 5.49 3.29 -2.94
N LEU A 68 5.93 2.91 -4.14
CA LEU A 68 7.21 2.26 -4.39
C LEU A 68 8.11 3.24 -5.16
N ASN A 69 9.29 3.59 -4.62
CA ASN A 69 10.26 4.40 -5.37
C ASN A 69 11.25 3.47 -6.08
N LEU A 70 11.02 3.26 -7.36
CA LEU A 70 11.95 2.56 -8.24
C LEU A 70 12.95 3.56 -8.82
N GLU A 71 14.09 3.07 -9.33
CA GLU A 71 15.05 3.91 -10.07
C GLU A 71 14.39 4.60 -11.27
N SER A 72 13.40 3.96 -11.89
CA SER A 72 12.64 4.47 -13.02
C SER A 72 11.52 5.46 -12.64
N GLY A 73 11.33 5.72 -11.35
CA GLY A 73 10.30 6.64 -10.84
C GLY A 73 9.44 6.02 -9.72
N ALA A 74 8.41 6.75 -9.30
CA ALA A 74 7.49 6.29 -8.27
C ALA A 74 6.28 5.56 -8.87
N LEU A 75 5.97 4.38 -8.35
CA LEU A 75 4.78 3.62 -8.68
C LEU A 75 3.78 3.70 -7.52
N CYS A 76 2.58 4.21 -7.80
CA CYS A 76 1.49 4.32 -6.84
C CYS A 76 0.40 3.29 -7.12
N SER A 77 -0.05 2.61 -6.08
CA SER A 77 -1.16 1.65 -6.17
C SER A 77 -2.07 1.83 -4.96
N CYS A 78 -3.38 1.90 -5.20
CA CYS A 78 -4.39 1.98 -4.15
C CYS A 78 -5.09 0.63 -4.02
N PHE A 79 -5.23 0.13 -2.81
CA PHE A 79 -5.99 -1.07 -2.49
C PHE A 79 -7.25 -0.70 -1.72
N ASP A 80 -8.40 -1.13 -2.22
CA ASP A 80 -9.69 -0.99 -1.53
C ASP A 80 -9.95 -2.27 -0.73
N ILE A 81 -9.97 -2.17 0.61
CA ILE A 81 -10.12 -3.32 1.51
C ILE A 81 -11.51 -3.94 1.37
N THR A 82 -12.56 -3.12 1.21
CA THR A 82 -13.94 -3.58 1.12
C THR A 82 -14.18 -4.33 -0.19
N ARG A 83 -13.63 -3.83 -1.29
CA ARG A 83 -13.76 -4.44 -2.62
C ARG A 83 -12.69 -5.50 -2.91
N GLN A 84 -11.69 -5.62 -2.04
CA GLN A 84 -10.50 -6.45 -2.24
C GLN A 84 -9.86 -6.27 -3.63
N SER A 85 -9.74 -5.03 -4.07
CA SER A 85 -9.34 -4.71 -5.44
C SER A 85 -8.27 -3.64 -5.50
N TRP A 86 -7.42 -3.75 -6.53
CA TRP A 86 -6.34 -2.82 -6.80
C TRP A 86 -6.74 -1.79 -7.85
N ARG A 87 -6.30 -0.56 -7.64
CA ARG A 87 -6.36 0.52 -8.61
C ARG A 87 -4.96 1.09 -8.82
N LYS A 88 -4.48 1.08 -10.06
CA LYS A 88 -3.26 1.80 -10.45
C LYS A 88 -3.54 3.30 -10.35
N LEU A 89 -2.63 4.04 -9.73
CA LEU A 89 -2.66 5.50 -9.76
C LEU A 89 -1.51 6.00 -10.63
N GLU A 90 -1.83 6.88 -11.56
CA GLU A 90 -0.82 7.51 -12.41
C GLU A 90 -0.40 8.83 -11.78
N ILE A 91 0.88 8.93 -11.45
CA ILE A 91 1.48 10.21 -11.06
C ILE A 91 1.75 10.96 -12.36
N LYS A 92 0.92 11.97 -12.66
CA LYS A 92 1.19 12.88 -13.78
C LYS A 92 2.33 13.80 -13.40
N GLY A 93 3.46 13.66 -14.09
CA GLY A 93 4.65 14.46 -13.90
C GLY A 93 5.43 14.03 -12.65
N LEU A 94 6.56 13.35 -12.86
CA LEU A 94 7.57 13.28 -11.81
C LEU A 94 8.01 14.71 -11.49
N PRO A 95 8.21 15.07 -10.21
CA PRO A 95 8.73 16.36 -9.88
C PRO A 95 10.09 16.54 -10.54
N THR A 96 10.22 17.48 -11.47
CA THR A 96 11.52 17.91 -11.98
C THR A 96 12.34 18.66 -10.92
N ASN A 97 11.70 19.02 -9.81
CA ASN A 97 12.29 19.53 -8.56
C ASN A 97 11.64 18.77 -7.42
N ASP A 98 12.41 18.29 -6.42
CA ASP A 98 12.15 17.54 -5.16
C ASP A 98 10.75 17.54 -4.47
N ARG A 99 9.64 17.79 -5.17
CA ARG A 99 8.31 18.08 -4.61
C ARG A 99 7.19 17.53 -5.49
N ILE A 100 6.55 16.46 -5.02
CA ILE A 100 5.29 15.94 -5.58
C ILE A 100 4.21 17.01 -5.43
N ARG A 101 3.77 17.60 -6.56
CA ARG A 101 2.77 18.69 -6.59
C ARG A 101 1.32 18.21 -6.45
N GLY A 102 1.07 16.89 -6.58
CA GLY A 102 -0.25 16.30 -6.34
C GLY A 102 -0.38 14.90 -6.92
N ILE A 103 -1.30 14.11 -6.34
CA ILE A 103 -1.75 12.81 -6.84
C ILE A 103 -3.20 13.01 -7.29
N TYR A 104 -3.52 12.67 -8.54
CA TYR A 104 -4.86 12.88 -9.12
C TYR A 104 -5.55 11.54 -9.42
N SER A 105 -6.88 11.53 -9.35
CA SER A 105 -7.76 10.36 -9.53
C SER A 105 -8.29 10.29 -10.96
#